data_AF-A0A3M1R7L1-F1
#
_entry.id   AF-A0A3M1R7L1-F1
#
_cell.length_a   1.000
_cell.length_b   1.000
_cell.length_c   1.000
_cell.angle_alpha   90.00
_cell.angle_beta   90.00
_cell.angle_gamma   90.00
#
_symmetry.space_group_name_H-M   'P 1'
#
loop_
_entity.id
_entity.type
_entity.pdbx_description
1 polymer ?
#
loop_
_entity_poly.entity_id
_entity_poly.type
_entity_poly.pdbx_seq_one_letter_code
_entity_poly.pdbx_strand_id
1 'polypeptide(L)'
;MWTPEASSATLIAGNPTSDVFGLQSHAWNGIYLGTTCALSADWFFGAYGTPPYNRGYLPPRQDSDRIYRFNNPNRTTFSNASSKLVYRYLNKVGYLTYVQFMLDHGRDLKPDGKNYVPLSQYSPHCPWHSESTAGGTFSFPPREQPMHAARRALIAAIQVIKERNATIRNPNQRDWVSIVTFDVLSGGGPVVVQPLTGDYRSAMERCTTLQACGDKGASTATEAGLIAAREHLKPKSEGGFGREATNKIVVLLTDGVPNLYVSPPSKIDQFIGNNPSPDFYNNGAYWYDAALMQAMEIQLDNWQLFPVGVGLGTDYDFMDRMARMGATANDDGQSPRGSGNPAEYEQRLTEIFRQIIESPRVRLVQ
;
A
#
# COMPACT_ATOMS: atom_id res chain seq x y z
N MET A 1 -23.41 25.84 59.87
CA MET A 1 -24.70 25.19 59.55
C MET A 1 -24.53 24.58 58.16
N TRP A 2 -24.46 23.25 58.12
CA TRP A 2 -24.44 22.33 56.97
C TRP A 2 -23.26 22.37 55.96
N THR A 3 -22.30 21.48 56.21
CA THR A 3 -21.60 20.60 55.23
C THR A 3 -22.61 19.61 54.60
N PRO A 4 -22.34 18.93 53.46
CA PRO A 4 -21.41 17.77 53.35
C PRO A 4 -20.73 17.69 51.95
N GLU A 5 -19.81 16.79 51.57
CA GLU A 5 -18.89 15.84 52.19
C GLU A 5 -17.89 15.45 51.08
N ALA A 6 -16.68 15.09 51.47
CA ALA A 6 -15.65 14.54 50.61
C ALA A 6 -15.91 13.05 50.32
N SER A 7 -15.39 12.56 49.19
CA SER A 7 -14.76 11.24 49.20
C SER A 7 -13.61 11.17 48.19
N SER A 8 -12.41 11.13 48.74
CA SER A 8 -11.16 10.68 48.14
C SER A 8 -11.17 9.15 48.05
N ALA A 9 -10.72 8.59 46.93
CA ALA A 9 -10.33 7.18 46.85
C ALA A 9 -8.93 7.07 46.24
N THR A 10 -7.97 6.80 47.12
CA THR A 10 -6.60 6.36 46.86
C THR A 10 -6.64 4.94 46.27
N LEU A 11 -5.98 4.71 45.14
CA LEU A 11 -5.77 3.36 44.62
C LEU A 11 -4.35 2.89 44.96
N ILE A 12 -4.33 1.87 45.81
CA ILE A 12 -3.18 1.13 46.31
C ILE A 12 -2.64 0.24 45.19
N ALA A 13 -1.31 0.21 45.05
CA ALA A 13 -0.61 -0.73 44.19
C ALA A 13 -0.80 -2.17 44.67
N GLY A 14 -1.29 -3.04 43.78
CA GLY A 14 -1.36 -4.48 43.97
C GLY A 14 -0.82 -5.19 42.73
N ASN A 15 0.27 -5.92 42.88
CA ASN A 15 0.77 -6.89 41.89
C ASN A 15 -0.24 -8.05 41.75
N PRO A 16 -0.43 -8.59 40.54
CA PRO A 16 -0.74 -10.00 40.43
C PRO A 16 0.17 -10.73 39.42
N THR A 17 0.75 -11.79 39.94
CA THR A 17 1.32 -12.93 39.23
C THR A 17 0.26 -13.69 38.42
N SER A 18 0.74 -14.39 37.38
CA SER A 18 0.21 -15.59 36.70
C SER A 18 -1.11 -15.53 35.92
N ASP A 19 -0.98 -15.86 34.63
CA ASP A 19 -1.86 -16.66 33.75
C ASP A 19 -3.34 -16.82 34.10
N VAL A 20 -4.21 -16.51 33.12
CA VAL A 20 -5.24 -17.41 32.55
C VAL A 20 -5.91 -16.72 31.35
N PHE A 21 -5.93 -17.43 30.22
CA PHE A 21 -6.67 -17.10 29.00
C PHE A 21 -8.18 -16.91 29.28
N GLY A 22 -8.75 -15.78 28.85
CA GLY A 22 -10.20 -15.54 28.90
C GLY A 22 -10.64 -14.58 27.79
N LEU A 23 -11.22 -15.15 26.73
CA LEU A 23 -11.95 -14.44 25.68
C LEU A 23 -13.17 -13.73 26.27
N GLN A 24 -13.28 -12.41 26.11
CA GLN A 24 -14.55 -11.70 26.21
C GLN A 24 -14.76 -10.76 25.01
N SER A 25 -15.86 -11.03 24.31
CA SER A 25 -16.43 -10.27 23.21
C SER A 25 -17.12 -9.00 23.72
N HIS A 26 -16.72 -7.83 23.21
CA HIS A 26 -17.48 -6.60 23.41
C HIS A 26 -18.44 -6.35 22.25
N ALA A 27 -19.73 -6.38 22.59
CA ALA A 27 -20.85 -6.01 21.76
C ALA A 27 -20.90 -4.50 21.53
N TRP A 28 -21.12 -4.08 20.28
CA TRP A 28 -21.42 -2.70 19.91
C TRP A 28 -22.93 -2.47 20.05
N ASN A 29 -23.34 -1.66 21.02
CA ASN A 29 -24.69 -1.13 21.14
C ASN A 29 -24.82 0.14 20.28
N GLY A 30 -25.56 0.05 19.16
CA GLY A 30 -25.98 1.20 18.36
C GLY A 30 -27.42 1.59 18.67
N ILE A 31 -27.60 2.83 19.12
CA ILE A 31 -28.89 3.46 19.40
C ILE A 31 -29.63 3.74 18.08
N TYR A 32 -30.84 3.19 17.94
CA TYR A 32 -31.79 3.51 16.87
C TYR A 32 -32.67 4.68 17.28
N LEU A 33 -32.69 5.75 16.48
CA LEU A 33 -33.75 6.75 16.50
C LEU A 33 -34.49 6.67 15.16
N GLY A 34 -35.71 6.13 15.21
CA GLY A 34 -36.62 6.08 14.08
C GLY A 34 -37.40 7.38 13.93
N THR A 35 -37.70 7.74 12.68
CA THR A 35 -38.86 8.56 12.34
C THR A 35 -39.52 7.95 11.12
N THR A 36 -40.81 7.65 11.28
CA THR A 36 -41.71 7.02 10.31
C THR A 36 -42.25 8.04 9.32
N CYS A 37 -42.21 7.72 8.02
CA CYS A 37 -43.13 8.26 7.03
C CYS A 37 -43.51 7.12 6.08
N ALA A 38 -44.80 6.75 6.11
CA ALA A 38 -45.41 5.74 5.25
C ALA A 38 -45.90 6.40 3.96
N LEU A 39 -45.56 5.84 2.80
CA LEU A 39 -46.35 5.94 1.58
C LEU A 39 -46.26 4.63 0.79
N SER A 40 -47.35 4.37 0.08
CA SER A 40 -47.90 3.12 -0.42
C SER A 40 -47.09 2.38 -1.50
N ALA A 41 -47.31 1.06 -1.51
CA ALA A 41 -46.81 0.11 -2.49
C ALA A 41 -47.36 0.35 -3.90
N ASP A 42 -46.50 0.20 -4.91
CA ASP A 42 -46.85 -0.43 -6.18
C ASP A 42 -45.59 -1.03 -6.85
N TRP A 43 -45.84 -2.12 -7.58
CA TRP A 43 -44.93 -3.20 -7.94
C TRP A 43 -43.87 -2.85 -8.99
N PHE A 44 -42.59 -3.25 -8.80
CA PHE A 44 -41.71 -3.98 -9.76
C PHE A 44 -40.19 -3.90 -9.51
N PHE A 45 -39.68 -3.17 -8.52
CA PHE A 45 -38.24 -3.13 -8.24
C PHE A 45 -37.95 -3.56 -6.79
N GLY A 46 -37.17 -4.62 -6.63
CA GLY A 46 -36.77 -5.15 -5.33
C GLY A 46 -36.18 -4.05 -4.45
N ALA A 47 -36.77 -3.88 -3.27
CA ALA A 47 -36.29 -2.98 -2.23
C ALA A 47 -34.80 -3.22 -1.94
N TYR A 48 -34.09 -2.16 -1.55
CA TYR A 48 -32.70 -2.23 -1.06
C TYR A 48 -32.59 -3.35 0.00
N GLY A 49 -31.98 -4.46 -0.43
CA GLY A 49 -32.25 -5.76 0.15
C GLY A 49 -31.45 -6.06 1.41
N THR A 50 -32.14 -6.57 2.42
CA THR A 50 -31.57 -7.59 3.30
C THR A 50 -31.23 -8.80 2.41
N PRO A 51 -29.98 -9.31 2.37
CA PRO A 51 -29.66 -10.46 1.54
C PRO A 51 -30.54 -11.64 1.95
N PRO A 52 -31.15 -12.39 1.00
CA PRO A 52 -31.98 -13.54 1.34
C PRO A 52 -31.20 -14.53 2.20
N TYR A 53 -31.87 -15.12 3.20
CA TYR A 53 -31.29 -16.10 4.13
C TYR A 53 -30.68 -17.32 3.41
N ASN A 54 -31.13 -17.63 2.19
CA ASN A 54 -30.50 -18.59 1.30
C ASN A 54 -29.74 -17.85 0.20
N ARG A 55 -28.45 -17.60 0.44
CA ARG A 55 -27.56 -16.98 -0.56
C ARG A 55 -27.19 -17.90 -1.73
N GLY A 56 -27.83 -19.07 -1.85
CA GLY A 56 -27.59 -20.04 -2.91
C GLY A 56 -26.20 -20.69 -2.83
N TYR A 57 -26.00 -21.71 -3.66
CA TYR A 57 -24.71 -22.35 -3.87
C TYR A 57 -24.28 -22.19 -5.32
N LEU A 58 -22.99 -21.94 -5.56
CA LEU A 58 -22.42 -22.06 -6.89
C LEU A 58 -22.28 -23.55 -7.28
N PRO A 59 -22.44 -23.90 -8.58
CA PRO A 59 -22.20 -25.25 -9.06
C PRO A 59 -20.81 -25.78 -8.69
N PRO A 60 -20.65 -27.05 -8.27
CA PRO A 60 -19.36 -27.59 -7.80
C PRO A 60 -18.24 -27.67 -8.84
N ARG A 61 -18.51 -27.34 -10.11
CA ARG A 61 -17.61 -27.47 -11.27
C ARG A 61 -17.61 -26.20 -12.13
N GLN A 62 -17.23 -25.09 -11.52
CA GLN A 62 -16.80 -23.89 -12.24
C GLN A 62 -15.26 -23.81 -12.20
N ASP A 63 -14.73 -23.07 -13.18
CA ASP A 63 -13.36 -22.88 -13.69
C ASP A 63 -12.14 -23.06 -12.75
N SER A 64 -10.96 -22.68 -13.24
CA SER A 64 -9.70 -22.82 -12.50
C SER A 64 -9.51 -21.79 -11.38
N ASP A 65 -10.32 -20.74 -11.28
CA ASP A 65 -10.05 -19.52 -10.49
C ASP A 65 -10.92 -19.50 -9.23
N ARG A 66 -10.83 -20.61 -8.49
CA ARG A 66 -11.55 -20.76 -7.23
C ARG A 66 -10.89 -19.97 -6.11
N ILE A 67 -11.71 -19.51 -5.17
CA ILE A 67 -11.32 -18.74 -3.97
C ILE A 67 -10.17 -19.36 -3.14
N TYR A 68 -9.88 -20.66 -3.27
CA TYR A 68 -8.77 -21.33 -2.57
C TYR A 68 -7.47 -21.46 -3.38
N ARG A 69 -7.44 -20.93 -4.62
CA ARG A 69 -6.29 -20.98 -5.53
C ARG A 69 -5.59 -19.63 -5.68
N PHE A 70 -6.09 -18.60 -4.99
CA PHE A 70 -5.40 -17.34 -4.79
C PHE A 70 -4.46 -17.46 -3.60
N ASN A 71 -3.55 -16.50 -3.45
CA ASN A 71 -2.57 -16.51 -2.38
C ASN A 71 -3.19 -16.10 -1.03
N ASN A 72 -4.43 -15.59 -1.00
CA ASN A 72 -5.16 -15.27 0.23
C ASN A 72 -5.79 -16.48 0.96
N PRO A 73 -5.54 -16.64 2.28
CA PRO A 73 -4.61 -15.87 3.09
C PRO A 73 -3.15 -16.28 2.82
N ASN A 74 -2.26 -15.29 2.71
CA ASN A 74 -0.84 -15.53 2.44
C ASN A 74 -0.19 -16.23 3.64
N ARG A 75 0.16 -17.51 3.46
CA ARG A 75 0.75 -18.34 4.53
C ARG A 75 2.26 -18.14 4.70
N THR A 76 2.92 -17.48 3.76
CA THR A 76 4.33 -17.12 3.91
C THR A 76 4.46 -15.99 4.91
N THR A 77 3.67 -14.93 4.73
CA THR A 77 3.64 -13.77 5.63
C THR A 77 2.85 -14.04 6.92
N PHE A 78 1.79 -14.84 6.83
CA PHE A 78 0.96 -15.21 7.98
C PHE A 78 0.96 -16.73 8.15
N SER A 79 2.03 -17.29 8.72
CA SER A 79 2.23 -18.74 8.88
C SER A 79 1.10 -19.45 9.63
N ASN A 80 0.45 -18.75 10.57
CA ASN A 80 -0.68 -19.25 11.34
C ASN A 80 -2.03 -19.15 10.60
N ALA A 81 -2.07 -18.53 9.42
CA ALA A 81 -3.30 -18.43 8.65
C ALA A 81 -3.75 -19.79 8.12
N SER A 82 -5.07 -20.03 8.17
CA SER A 82 -5.66 -21.30 7.79
C SER A 82 -6.55 -21.17 6.55
N SER A 83 -6.19 -21.92 5.50
CA SER A 83 -7.05 -22.09 4.33
C SER A 83 -8.37 -22.79 4.66
N LYS A 84 -8.47 -23.48 5.82
CA LYS A 84 -9.73 -24.10 6.28
C LYS A 84 -10.88 -23.09 6.36
N LEU A 85 -10.60 -21.83 6.70
CA LEU A 85 -11.62 -20.79 6.74
C LEU A 85 -12.17 -20.51 5.32
N VAL A 86 -11.29 -20.31 4.35
CA VAL A 86 -11.66 -20.09 2.94
C VAL A 86 -12.44 -21.28 2.38
N TYR A 87 -12.02 -22.51 2.68
CA TYR A 87 -12.74 -23.72 2.28
C TYR A 87 -14.17 -23.82 2.84
N ARG A 88 -14.45 -23.29 4.05
CA ARG A 88 -15.81 -23.27 4.63
C ARG A 88 -16.78 -22.37 3.86
N TYR A 89 -16.26 -21.47 3.04
CA TYR A 89 -17.03 -20.57 2.19
C TYR A 89 -17.04 -20.98 0.72
N LEU A 90 -16.46 -22.12 0.37
CA LEU A 90 -16.51 -22.66 -0.98
C LEU A 90 -17.97 -22.76 -1.45
N ASN A 91 -18.22 -22.24 -2.66
CA ASN A 91 -19.53 -22.18 -3.30
C ASN A 91 -20.60 -21.35 -2.57
N LYS A 92 -20.28 -20.59 -1.52
CA LYS A 92 -21.25 -19.70 -0.84
C LYS A 92 -21.19 -18.29 -1.42
N VAL A 93 -22.34 -17.73 -1.77
CA VAL A 93 -22.43 -16.30 -2.11
C VAL A 93 -22.65 -15.50 -0.83
N GLY A 94 -22.01 -14.34 -0.70
CA GLY A 94 -22.18 -13.46 0.44
C GLY A 94 -21.18 -12.33 0.45
N TYR A 95 -21.35 -11.38 1.37
CA TYR A 95 -20.48 -10.20 1.45
C TYR A 95 -18.98 -10.56 1.53
N LEU A 96 -18.62 -11.51 2.40
CA LEU A 96 -17.22 -11.93 2.56
C LEU A 96 -16.65 -12.58 1.28
N THR A 97 -17.39 -13.47 0.63
CA THR A 97 -16.93 -14.14 -0.60
C THR A 97 -16.94 -13.20 -1.80
N TYR A 98 -17.84 -12.21 -1.82
CA TYR A 98 -17.83 -11.13 -2.79
C TYR A 98 -16.58 -10.26 -2.61
N VAL A 99 -16.31 -9.74 -1.41
CA VAL A 99 -15.11 -8.92 -1.16
C VAL A 99 -13.84 -9.69 -1.48
N GLN A 100 -13.73 -10.96 -1.04
CA GLN A 100 -12.59 -11.80 -1.38
C GLN A 100 -12.42 -11.96 -2.90
N PHE A 101 -13.51 -12.28 -3.62
CA PHE A 101 -13.49 -12.40 -5.06
C PHE A 101 -13.02 -11.11 -5.76
N MET A 102 -13.47 -9.95 -5.29
CA MET A 102 -13.06 -8.66 -5.85
C MET A 102 -11.55 -8.42 -5.64
N LEU A 103 -11.05 -8.65 -4.42
CA LEU A 103 -9.64 -8.44 -4.07
C LEU A 103 -8.71 -9.45 -4.77
N ASP A 104 -9.12 -10.71 -4.86
CA ASP A 104 -8.36 -11.78 -5.52
C ASP A 104 -8.14 -11.49 -7.01
N HIS A 105 -9.13 -10.89 -7.67
CA HIS A 105 -9.03 -10.55 -9.10
C HIS A 105 -8.36 -9.18 -9.34
N GLY A 106 -8.48 -8.26 -8.37
CA GLY A 106 -7.81 -6.97 -8.40
C GLY A 106 -8.06 -6.15 -9.66
N ARG A 107 -7.04 -5.39 -10.08
CA ARG A 107 -7.06 -4.51 -11.26
C ARG A 107 -7.13 -5.27 -12.59
N ASP A 108 -6.47 -6.41 -12.71
CA ASP A 108 -5.99 -6.93 -13.99
C ASP A 108 -6.52 -8.32 -14.37
N LEU A 109 -7.07 -9.10 -13.42
CA LEU A 109 -7.65 -10.40 -13.75
C LEU A 109 -9.09 -10.29 -14.24
N LYS A 110 -9.42 -11.17 -15.19
CA LYS A 110 -10.75 -11.26 -15.81
C LYS A 110 -11.37 -12.62 -15.46
N PRO A 111 -12.25 -12.71 -14.43
CA PRO A 111 -12.79 -13.99 -13.96
C PRO A 111 -13.51 -14.79 -15.05
N ASP A 112 -14.14 -14.12 -16.02
CA ASP A 112 -14.84 -14.76 -17.14
C ASP A 112 -14.02 -14.74 -18.46
N GLY A 113 -12.72 -14.40 -18.36
CA GLY A 113 -11.80 -14.24 -19.49
C GLY A 113 -12.02 -12.96 -20.32
N LYS A 114 -13.04 -12.16 -20.02
CA LYS A 114 -13.42 -11.00 -20.84
C LYS A 114 -13.52 -9.70 -20.05
N ASN A 115 -14.22 -9.72 -18.93
CA ASN A 115 -14.63 -8.56 -18.15
C ASN A 115 -13.81 -8.46 -16.87
N TYR A 116 -13.46 -7.23 -16.49
CA TYR A 116 -12.84 -6.94 -15.21
C TYR A 116 -13.90 -6.83 -14.11
N VAL A 117 -13.52 -7.21 -12.88
CA VAL A 117 -14.36 -6.99 -11.70
C VAL A 117 -14.60 -5.49 -11.46
N PRO A 118 -15.75 -5.08 -10.88
CA PRO A 118 -16.04 -3.66 -10.59
C PRO A 118 -15.04 -2.95 -9.67
N LEU A 119 -14.06 -3.65 -9.10
CA LEU A 119 -12.96 -3.05 -8.35
C LEU A 119 -11.95 -2.40 -9.30
N SER A 120 -11.74 -2.98 -10.48
CA SER A 120 -10.81 -2.47 -11.50
C SER A 120 -11.37 -1.24 -12.21
N GLN A 121 -10.52 -0.22 -12.41
CA GLN A 121 -10.86 0.95 -13.23
C GLN A 121 -11.08 0.62 -14.70
N TYR A 122 -10.59 -0.54 -15.17
CA TYR A 122 -10.83 -1.03 -16.52
C TYR A 122 -12.22 -1.67 -16.69
N SER A 123 -12.97 -1.83 -15.60
CA SER A 123 -14.36 -2.26 -15.65
C SER A 123 -15.27 -1.07 -15.99
N PRO A 124 -16.20 -1.21 -16.96
CA PRO A 124 -17.22 -0.19 -17.21
C PRO A 124 -18.19 -0.01 -16.03
N HIS A 125 -18.14 -0.92 -15.05
CA HIS A 125 -18.95 -0.89 -13.84
C HIS A 125 -18.18 -0.44 -12.60
N CYS A 126 -16.95 0.10 -12.76
CA CYS A 126 -16.19 0.65 -11.65
C CYS A 126 -16.97 1.80 -10.98
N PRO A 127 -17.39 1.68 -9.71
CA PRO A 127 -18.13 2.74 -9.05
C PRO A 127 -17.14 3.78 -8.53
N TRP A 128 -16.95 4.82 -9.33
CA TRP A 128 -16.18 5.99 -8.98
C TRP A 128 -16.96 6.89 -8.01
N HIS A 129 -16.26 7.54 -7.10
CA HIS A 129 -16.82 8.52 -6.19
C HIS A 129 -15.85 9.67 -5.93
N SER A 130 -16.37 10.83 -5.54
CA SER A 130 -15.56 12.01 -5.22
C SER A 130 -15.26 12.08 -3.73
N GLU A 131 -14.04 12.48 -3.40
CA GLU A 131 -13.62 12.73 -2.01
C GLU A 131 -12.78 14.00 -1.91
N SER A 132 -12.91 14.69 -0.78
CA SER A 132 -11.99 15.76 -0.40
C SER A 132 -10.69 15.17 0.18
N THR A 133 -9.57 15.77 -0.22
CA THR A 133 -8.21 15.44 0.23
C THR A 133 -7.46 16.74 0.55
N ALA A 134 -6.22 16.62 1.06
CA ALA A 134 -5.34 17.78 1.25
C ALA A 134 -5.04 18.53 -0.07
N GLY A 135 -4.98 17.82 -1.21
CA GLY A 135 -4.72 18.41 -2.53
C GLY A 135 -5.96 18.93 -3.27
N GLY A 136 -7.12 18.96 -2.59
CA GLY A 136 -8.42 19.30 -3.16
C GLY A 136 -9.34 18.08 -3.36
N THR A 137 -10.36 18.24 -4.20
CA THR A 137 -11.32 17.16 -4.50
C THR A 137 -10.85 16.34 -5.70
N PHE A 138 -10.95 15.01 -5.56
CA PHE A 138 -10.57 14.05 -6.59
C PHE A 138 -11.61 12.92 -6.69
N SER A 139 -11.60 12.22 -7.82
CA SER A 139 -12.40 11.02 -8.02
C SER A 139 -11.54 9.77 -7.83
N PHE A 140 -12.05 8.82 -7.04
CA PHE A 140 -11.37 7.57 -6.70
C PHE A 140 -12.20 6.36 -7.14
N PRO A 141 -11.53 5.25 -7.49
CA PRO A 141 -12.18 3.94 -7.60
C PRO A 141 -12.54 3.43 -6.18
N PRO A 142 -13.14 2.23 -6.04
CA PRO A 142 -13.51 1.71 -4.72
C PRO A 142 -12.37 1.73 -3.68
N ARG A 143 -12.78 1.90 -2.42
CA ARG A 143 -11.86 2.01 -1.27
C ARG A 143 -11.29 0.64 -0.86
N GLU A 144 -10.33 0.13 -1.62
CA GLU A 144 -9.54 -1.05 -1.22
C GLU A 144 -8.39 -0.62 -0.30
N GLN A 145 -8.21 -1.28 0.85
CA GLN A 145 -7.08 -0.99 1.75
C GLN A 145 -5.97 -2.04 1.56
N PRO A 146 -4.69 -1.65 1.63
CA PRO A 146 -4.16 -0.32 1.99
C PRO A 146 -4.09 0.70 0.83
N MET A 147 -4.44 0.30 -0.40
CA MET A 147 -4.20 1.14 -1.59
C MET A 147 -4.91 2.50 -1.52
N HIS A 148 -6.16 2.56 -1.08
CA HIS A 148 -6.91 3.82 -0.98
C HIS A 148 -6.23 4.82 -0.04
N ALA A 149 -5.73 4.35 1.10
CA ALA A 149 -4.93 5.18 2.00
C ALA A 149 -3.62 5.62 1.35
N ALA A 150 -2.95 4.74 0.60
CA ALA A 150 -1.74 5.10 -0.16
C ALA A 150 -2.02 6.20 -1.20
N ARG A 151 -3.10 6.10 -1.99
CA ARG A 151 -3.51 7.13 -2.96
C ARG A 151 -3.66 8.50 -2.27
N ARG A 152 -4.38 8.53 -1.15
CA ARG A 152 -4.66 9.76 -0.40
C ARG A 152 -3.41 10.33 0.27
N ALA A 153 -2.55 9.49 0.84
CA ALA A 153 -1.30 9.92 1.45
C ALA A 153 -0.30 10.47 0.42
N LEU A 154 -0.21 9.87 -0.77
CA LEU A 154 0.61 10.40 -1.86
C LEU A 154 0.11 11.77 -2.33
N ILE A 155 -1.20 11.97 -2.43
CA ILE A 155 -1.78 13.30 -2.74
C ILE A 155 -1.39 14.32 -1.67
N ALA A 156 -1.49 13.95 -0.39
CA ALA A 156 -1.07 14.83 0.71
C ALA A 156 0.42 15.16 0.66
N ALA A 157 1.27 14.19 0.34
CA ALA A 157 2.71 14.39 0.17
C ALA A 157 3.03 15.36 -0.97
N ILE A 158 2.42 15.17 -2.15
CA ILE A 158 2.62 16.07 -3.29
C ILE A 158 2.08 17.48 -2.98
N GLN A 159 1.02 17.59 -2.17
CA GLN A 159 0.52 18.88 -1.72
C GLN A 159 1.55 19.62 -0.84
N VAL A 160 2.26 18.93 0.05
CA VAL A 160 3.37 19.53 0.83
C VAL A 160 4.47 20.06 -0.11
N ILE A 161 4.85 19.29 -1.14
CA ILE A 161 5.84 19.73 -2.15
C ILE A 161 5.34 20.97 -2.89
N LYS A 162 4.06 20.98 -3.30
CA LYS A 162 3.43 22.12 -3.98
C LYS A 162 3.46 23.38 -3.13
N GLU A 163 3.14 23.27 -1.83
CA GLU A 163 3.15 24.40 -0.90
C GLU A 163 4.56 24.93 -0.68
N ARG A 164 5.55 24.05 -0.50
CA ARG A 164 6.96 24.42 -0.39
C ARG A 164 7.46 25.17 -1.62
N ASN A 165 7.01 24.77 -2.80
CA ASN A 165 7.41 25.38 -4.08
C ASN A 165 6.55 26.57 -4.51
N ALA A 166 5.60 27.02 -3.69
CA ALA A 166 4.66 28.09 -4.04
C ALA A 166 5.34 29.44 -4.30
N THR A 167 6.46 29.72 -3.63
CA THR A 167 7.21 30.98 -3.78
C THR A 167 8.19 30.97 -4.95
N ILE A 168 8.49 29.79 -5.51
CA ILE A 168 9.42 29.63 -6.63
C ILE A 168 8.67 29.94 -7.93
N ARG A 169 8.98 31.10 -8.53
CA ARG A 169 8.31 31.57 -9.75
C ARG A 169 8.69 30.76 -10.99
N ASN A 170 9.95 30.35 -11.10
CA ASN A 170 10.44 29.58 -12.24
C ASN A 170 10.09 28.09 -12.07
N PRO A 171 9.22 27.50 -12.90
CA PRO A 171 8.86 26.08 -12.79
C PRO A 171 10.06 25.14 -12.95
N ASN A 172 11.12 25.56 -13.65
CA ASN A 172 12.34 24.78 -13.83
C ASN A 172 13.23 24.73 -12.59
N GLN A 173 12.93 25.53 -11.55
CA GLN A 173 13.63 25.53 -10.27
C GLN A 173 12.81 24.86 -9.15
N ARG A 174 11.56 24.47 -9.43
CA ARG A 174 10.72 23.73 -8.48
C ARG A 174 11.17 22.27 -8.39
N ASP A 175 10.70 21.57 -7.38
CA ASP A 175 10.88 20.12 -7.29
C ASP A 175 9.96 19.43 -8.29
N TRP A 176 10.47 18.36 -8.91
CA TRP A 176 9.68 17.55 -9.83
C TRP A 176 9.34 16.22 -9.18
N VAL A 177 8.10 15.77 -9.39
CA VAL A 177 7.60 14.51 -8.86
C VAL A 177 7.31 13.55 -10.00
N SER A 178 7.51 12.26 -9.74
CA SER A 178 7.22 11.17 -10.66
C SER A 178 6.56 10.04 -9.87
N ILE A 179 5.76 9.22 -10.54
CA ILE A 179 5.13 8.05 -9.93
C ILE A 179 5.45 6.84 -10.80
N VAL A 180 6.03 5.83 -10.17
CA VAL A 180 6.35 4.54 -10.77
C VAL A 180 5.56 3.47 -10.01
N THR A 181 4.88 2.60 -10.74
CA THR A 181 4.20 1.41 -10.19
C THR A 181 4.94 0.16 -10.62
N PHE A 182 4.89 -0.89 -9.80
CA PHE A 182 5.44 -2.20 -10.12
C PHE A 182 4.57 -3.28 -9.49
N ASP A 183 4.49 -4.43 -10.16
CA ASP A 183 3.88 -5.65 -9.62
C ASP A 183 4.47 -6.89 -10.31
N VAL A 184 3.90 -7.33 -11.43
CA VAL A 184 4.34 -8.47 -12.26
C VAL A 184 5.22 -8.01 -13.42
N LEU A 185 6.24 -8.79 -13.77
CA LEU A 185 7.21 -8.44 -14.82
C LEU A 185 6.62 -8.30 -16.23
N SER A 186 5.44 -8.86 -16.48
CA SER A 186 4.75 -8.79 -17.77
C SER A 186 3.33 -8.28 -17.59
N GLY A 187 2.91 -7.29 -18.37
CA GLY A 187 1.53 -6.78 -18.38
C GLY A 187 1.10 -5.93 -17.17
N GLY A 188 1.93 -5.81 -16.12
CA GLY A 188 1.61 -5.06 -14.90
C GLY A 188 2.64 -4.00 -14.48
N GLY A 189 3.95 -4.29 -14.52
CA GLY A 189 4.98 -3.25 -14.36
C GLY A 189 6.39 -3.76 -14.05
N PRO A 190 7.41 -2.91 -14.24
CA PRO A 190 7.38 -1.51 -13.82
C PRO A 190 6.85 -0.54 -14.88
N VAL A 191 6.08 0.47 -14.46
CA VAL A 191 5.49 1.50 -15.33
C VAL A 191 5.65 2.88 -14.70
N VAL A 192 6.15 3.85 -15.48
CA VAL A 192 6.11 5.27 -15.12
C VAL A 192 4.70 5.81 -15.44
N VAL A 193 3.82 5.84 -14.43
CA VAL A 193 2.43 6.30 -14.60
C VAL A 193 2.30 7.82 -14.56
N GLN A 194 3.28 8.50 -13.97
CA GLN A 194 3.45 9.95 -14.03
C GLN A 194 4.92 10.26 -14.30
N PRO A 195 5.29 10.77 -15.49
CA PRO A 195 6.63 11.27 -15.75
C PRO A 195 7.00 12.43 -14.81
N LEU A 196 8.30 12.69 -14.65
CA LEU A 196 8.80 13.81 -13.85
C LEU A 196 8.15 15.12 -14.28
N THR A 197 7.48 15.78 -13.34
CA THR A 197 6.72 17.00 -13.63
C THR A 197 6.73 17.97 -12.45
N GLY A 198 6.69 19.27 -12.76
CA GLY A 198 6.33 20.33 -11.81
C GLY A 198 4.83 20.63 -11.75
N ASP A 199 4.01 19.94 -12.57
CA ASP A 199 2.55 19.96 -12.49
C ASP A 199 2.07 18.98 -11.41
N TYR A 200 2.02 19.49 -10.20
CA TYR A 200 1.58 18.73 -9.03
C TYR A 200 0.12 18.29 -9.12
N ARG A 201 -0.75 19.02 -9.85
CA ARG A 201 -2.16 18.63 -9.97
C ARG A 201 -2.27 17.36 -10.82
N SER A 202 -1.58 17.31 -11.95
CA SER A 202 -1.53 16.12 -12.80
C SER A 202 -0.97 14.91 -12.04
N ALA A 203 0.08 15.10 -11.24
CA ALA A 203 0.64 14.03 -10.42
C ALA A 203 -0.34 13.52 -9.34
N MET A 204 -1.04 14.41 -8.65
CA MET A 204 -2.08 14.03 -7.69
C MET A 204 -3.24 13.28 -8.37
N GLU A 205 -3.63 13.65 -9.59
CA GLU A 205 -4.65 12.94 -10.37
C GLU A 205 -4.21 11.52 -10.72
N ARG A 206 -2.92 11.30 -11.02
CA ARG A 206 -2.39 9.95 -11.23
C ARG A 206 -2.43 9.08 -9.98
N CYS A 207 -2.21 9.67 -8.79
CA CYS A 207 -2.33 8.93 -7.53
C CYS A 207 -3.72 8.30 -7.36
N THR A 208 -4.79 8.89 -7.89
CA THR A 208 -6.15 8.35 -7.69
C THR A 208 -6.39 7.04 -8.44
N THR A 209 -5.60 6.78 -9.49
CA THR A 209 -5.76 5.63 -10.40
C THR A 209 -4.88 4.43 -10.05
N LEU A 210 -4.04 4.51 -9.02
CA LEU A 210 -3.19 3.39 -8.59
C LEU A 210 -4.06 2.25 -8.07
N GLN A 211 -3.86 0.99 -8.47
CA GLN A 211 -4.67 -0.13 -7.97
C GLN A 211 -3.82 -1.38 -7.75
N ALA A 212 -4.19 -2.19 -6.76
CA ALA A 212 -3.56 -3.49 -6.53
C ALA A 212 -3.84 -4.44 -7.72
N CYS A 213 -2.84 -5.22 -8.12
CA CYS A 213 -3.05 -6.33 -9.06
C CYS A 213 -3.81 -7.48 -8.37
N GLY A 214 -4.32 -8.42 -9.17
CA GLY A 214 -4.89 -9.64 -8.66
C GLY A 214 -3.86 -10.49 -7.91
N ASP A 215 -4.34 -11.25 -6.93
CA ASP A 215 -3.53 -12.05 -6.01
C ASP A 215 -3.24 -13.45 -6.58
N LYS A 216 -2.82 -13.50 -7.85
CA LYS A 216 -2.55 -14.75 -8.57
C LYS A 216 -1.11 -14.78 -9.06
N GLY A 217 -0.33 -15.67 -8.45
CA GLY A 217 1.09 -15.83 -8.75
C GLY A 217 1.96 -14.80 -8.03
N ALA A 218 3.23 -14.73 -8.43
CA ALA A 218 4.18 -13.76 -7.89
C ALA A 218 3.93 -12.38 -8.51
N SER A 219 3.93 -11.32 -7.71
CA SER A 219 3.46 -9.98 -8.10
C SER A 219 4.19 -8.83 -7.41
N THR A 220 5.37 -9.08 -6.84
CA THR A 220 6.15 -8.06 -6.11
C THR A 220 7.56 -7.96 -6.70
N ALA A 221 7.66 -7.34 -7.88
CA ALA A 221 8.92 -7.09 -8.60
C ALA A 221 9.64 -5.81 -8.12
N THR A 222 9.98 -5.75 -6.83
CA THR A 222 10.61 -4.57 -6.20
C THR A 222 11.89 -4.12 -6.91
N GLU A 223 12.76 -5.06 -7.29
CA GLU A 223 13.98 -4.75 -8.04
C GLU A 223 13.67 -4.00 -9.35
N ALA A 224 12.73 -4.52 -10.14
CA ALA A 224 12.37 -3.92 -11.42
C ALA A 224 11.77 -2.52 -11.23
N GLY A 225 10.97 -2.32 -10.18
CA GLY A 225 10.47 -1.00 -9.78
C GLY A 225 11.59 -0.01 -9.45
N LEU A 226 12.59 -0.44 -8.68
CA LEU A 226 13.75 0.40 -8.34
C LEU A 226 14.61 0.72 -9.56
N ILE A 227 14.86 -0.25 -10.45
CA ILE A 227 15.56 -0.02 -11.72
C ILE A 227 14.81 1.05 -12.54
N ALA A 228 13.51 0.89 -12.73
CA ALA A 228 12.71 1.86 -13.50
C ALA A 228 12.72 3.26 -12.88
N ALA A 229 12.63 3.36 -11.55
CA ALA A 229 12.75 4.63 -10.85
C ALA A 229 14.14 5.26 -11.06
N ARG A 230 15.21 4.45 -10.97
CA ARG A 230 16.57 4.93 -11.15
C ARG A 230 16.84 5.44 -12.56
N GLU A 231 16.55 4.61 -13.56
CA GLU A 231 16.73 4.99 -14.97
C GLU A 231 15.93 6.25 -15.32
N HIS A 232 14.72 6.39 -14.78
CA HIS A 232 13.90 7.57 -15.00
C HIS A 232 14.48 8.83 -14.32
N LEU A 233 15.05 8.68 -13.12
CA LEU A 233 15.65 9.77 -12.35
C LEU A 233 17.04 10.19 -12.86
N LYS A 234 17.75 9.35 -13.63
CA LYS A 234 19.04 9.72 -14.21
C LYS A 234 18.97 11.03 -14.99
N PRO A 235 20.05 11.83 -15.04
CA PRO A 235 20.08 12.99 -15.89
C PRO A 235 19.87 12.66 -17.37
N LYS A 236 19.42 13.63 -18.17
CA LYS A 236 19.24 13.45 -19.62
C LYS A 236 20.52 13.02 -20.35
N SER A 237 21.68 13.49 -19.89
CA SER A 237 23.00 13.09 -20.42
C SER A 237 23.30 11.61 -20.21
N GLU A 238 22.63 10.95 -19.26
CA GLU A 238 22.74 9.52 -18.97
C GLU A 238 21.51 8.72 -19.46
N GLY A 239 20.64 9.34 -20.27
CA GLY A 239 19.47 8.70 -20.86
C GLY A 239 18.19 8.74 -20.00
N GLY A 240 18.21 9.39 -18.85
CA GLY A 240 17.03 9.56 -18.00
C GLY A 240 16.28 10.87 -18.24
N PHE A 241 15.38 11.22 -17.30
CA PHE A 241 14.53 12.42 -17.37
C PHE A 241 14.81 13.43 -16.25
N GLY A 242 15.70 13.09 -15.31
CA GLY A 242 16.10 13.95 -14.22
C GLY A 242 16.99 15.12 -14.62
N ARG A 243 17.19 16.03 -13.67
CA ARG A 243 18.14 17.14 -13.79
C ARG A 243 19.53 16.69 -13.29
N GLU A 244 20.59 17.29 -13.82
CA GLU A 244 21.99 16.92 -13.49
C GLU A 244 22.38 17.35 -12.06
N ALA A 245 22.16 18.63 -11.72
CA ALA A 245 22.57 19.21 -10.44
C ALA A 245 21.42 19.30 -9.42
N THR A 246 20.77 18.17 -9.13
CA THR A 246 19.67 18.12 -8.15
C THR A 246 19.76 16.87 -7.29
N ASN A 247 19.31 16.99 -6.04
CA ASN A 247 19.12 15.83 -5.17
C ASN A 247 18.03 14.93 -5.75
N LYS A 248 18.28 13.62 -5.73
CA LYS A 248 17.36 12.60 -6.25
C LYS A 248 16.94 11.70 -5.11
N ILE A 249 15.64 11.48 -5.02
CA ILE A 249 15.01 10.78 -3.92
C ILE A 249 14.02 9.79 -4.49
N VAL A 250 14.12 8.56 -4.01
CA VAL A 250 13.17 7.49 -4.25
C VAL A 250 12.44 7.22 -2.93
N VAL A 251 11.13 7.25 -2.95
CA VAL A 251 10.30 6.79 -1.83
C VAL A 251 9.61 5.52 -2.30
N LEU A 252 10.00 4.38 -1.72
CA LEU A 252 9.45 3.08 -2.06
C LEU A 252 8.32 2.74 -1.10
N LEU A 253 7.12 2.48 -1.62
CA LEU A 253 5.98 2.04 -0.84
C LEU A 253 5.70 0.56 -1.13
N THR A 254 5.90 -0.32 -0.15
CA THR A 254 5.76 -1.78 -0.31
C THR A 254 5.52 -2.47 1.04
N ASP A 255 5.02 -3.70 1.01
CA ASP A 255 4.96 -4.58 2.18
C ASP A 255 6.31 -5.28 2.47
N GLY A 256 7.31 -5.09 1.59
CA GLY A 256 8.65 -5.61 1.82
C GLY A 256 8.79 -7.11 1.52
N VAL A 257 7.85 -7.71 0.78
CA VAL A 257 7.92 -9.14 0.42
C VAL A 257 8.14 -9.31 -1.10
N PRO A 258 9.32 -8.94 -1.64
CA PRO A 258 9.64 -9.20 -3.04
C PRO A 258 9.56 -10.70 -3.34
N ASN A 259 9.09 -11.04 -4.53
CA ASN A 259 9.00 -12.43 -4.99
C ASN A 259 9.30 -12.56 -6.50
N LEU A 260 9.76 -11.48 -7.12
CA LEU A 260 10.17 -11.38 -8.51
C LEU A 260 11.43 -10.51 -8.62
N TYR A 261 12.31 -10.86 -9.55
CA TYR A 261 13.56 -10.15 -9.83
C TYR A 261 13.96 -10.36 -11.30
N VAL A 262 14.80 -9.46 -11.82
CA VAL A 262 15.23 -9.39 -13.22
C VAL A 262 16.74 -9.55 -13.39
N SER A 263 17.55 -9.19 -12.39
CA SER A 263 19.00 -9.39 -12.51
C SER A 263 19.36 -10.87 -12.46
N PRO A 264 20.30 -11.33 -13.30
CA PRO A 264 20.83 -12.69 -13.22
C PRO A 264 21.48 -12.96 -11.85
N PRO A 265 21.32 -14.17 -11.27
CA PRO A 265 21.99 -14.56 -10.03
C PRO A 265 23.48 -14.25 -9.99
N SER A 266 24.21 -14.52 -11.08
CA SER A 266 25.65 -14.24 -11.15
C SER A 266 26.01 -12.76 -11.03
N LYS A 267 25.15 -11.86 -11.52
CA LYS A 267 25.32 -10.41 -11.37
C LYS A 267 25.12 -9.99 -9.91
N ILE A 268 24.10 -10.56 -9.25
CA ILE A 268 23.79 -10.29 -7.85
C ILE A 268 24.95 -10.79 -6.97
N ASP A 269 25.39 -12.03 -7.15
CA ASP A 269 26.50 -12.62 -6.39
C ASP A 269 27.80 -11.82 -6.58
N GLN A 270 28.10 -11.40 -7.81
CA GLN A 270 29.26 -10.55 -8.10
C GLN A 270 29.15 -9.19 -7.42
N PHE A 271 27.98 -8.56 -7.42
CA PHE A 271 27.77 -7.28 -6.75
C PHE A 271 27.98 -7.40 -5.25
N ILE A 272 27.40 -8.42 -4.61
CA ILE A 272 27.56 -8.69 -3.17
C ILE A 272 29.04 -8.96 -2.84
N GLY A 273 29.74 -9.72 -3.67
CA GLY A 273 31.17 -9.99 -3.49
C GLY A 273 32.03 -8.72 -3.56
N ASN A 274 31.66 -7.76 -4.40
CA ASN A 274 32.35 -6.47 -4.54
C ASN A 274 31.94 -5.45 -3.48
N ASN A 275 30.74 -5.58 -2.90
CA ASN A 275 30.16 -4.64 -1.94
C ASN A 275 29.63 -5.41 -0.71
N PRO A 276 30.52 -6.00 0.11
CA PRO A 276 30.09 -6.84 1.22
C PRO A 276 29.32 -6.04 2.26
N SER A 277 28.16 -6.56 2.67
CA SER A 277 27.32 -5.98 3.73
C SER A 277 26.58 -7.09 4.48
N PRO A 278 26.44 -6.99 5.83
CA PRO A 278 25.62 -7.93 6.61
C PRO A 278 24.11 -7.80 6.32
N ASP A 279 23.70 -6.76 5.60
CA ASP A 279 22.31 -6.55 5.24
C ASP A 279 21.85 -7.43 4.08
N PHE A 280 22.76 -7.98 3.26
CA PHE A 280 22.41 -9.01 2.28
C PHE A 280 22.04 -10.32 2.98
N TYR A 281 21.09 -11.06 2.43
CA TYR A 281 20.73 -12.39 2.93
C TYR A 281 21.75 -13.44 2.51
N ASN A 282 22.25 -13.38 1.27
CA ASN A 282 23.30 -14.25 0.74
C ASN A 282 23.04 -15.75 1.00
N ASN A 283 21.79 -16.16 0.84
CA ASN A 283 21.31 -17.52 1.10
C ASN A 283 20.54 -18.12 -0.09
N GLY A 284 20.69 -17.52 -1.27
CA GLY A 284 19.97 -17.90 -2.50
C GLY A 284 18.59 -17.26 -2.65
N ALA A 285 18.14 -16.42 -1.70
CA ALA A 285 16.91 -15.65 -1.82
C ALA A 285 17.11 -14.41 -2.72
N TYR A 286 17.42 -14.65 -4.00
CA TYR A 286 17.81 -13.62 -4.97
C TYR A 286 16.78 -12.49 -5.14
N TRP A 287 15.49 -12.73 -4.91
CA TRP A 287 14.46 -11.69 -4.97
C TRP A 287 14.62 -10.60 -3.90
N TYR A 288 15.12 -10.96 -2.71
CA TYR A 288 15.45 -9.99 -1.67
C TYR A 288 16.78 -9.29 -1.99
N ASP A 289 17.81 -10.07 -2.30
CA ASP A 289 19.16 -9.55 -2.54
C ASP A 289 19.24 -8.65 -3.77
N ALA A 290 18.47 -8.93 -4.82
CA ALA A 290 18.41 -8.08 -6.00
C ALA A 290 17.82 -6.68 -5.70
N ALA A 291 16.79 -6.62 -4.86
CA ALA A 291 16.21 -5.35 -4.43
C ALA A 291 17.15 -4.59 -3.48
N LEU A 292 17.87 -5.29 -2.60
CA LEU A 292 18.91 -4.72 -1.74
C LEU A 292 20.10 -4.18 -2.55
N MET A 293 20.52 -4.90 -3.60
CA MET A 293 21.52 -4.42 -4.56
C MET A 293 21.08 -3.08 -5.16
N GLN A 294 19.83 -2.97 -5.62
CA GLN A 294 19.33 -1.69 -6.15
C GLN A 294 19.29 -0.59 -5.09
N ALA A 295 18.97 -0.89 -3.84
CA ALA A 295 19.01 0.08 -2.74
C ALA A 295 20.42 0.63 -2.51
N MET A 296 21.43 -0.24 -2.51
CA MET A 296 22.83 0.17 -2.40
C MET A 296 23.30 0.92 -3.65
N GLU A 297 22.91 0.50 -4.86
CA GLU A 297 23.26 1.24 -6.08
C GLU A 297 22.69 2.67 -6.10
N ILE A 298 21.47 2.89 -5.58
CA ILE A 298 20.91 4.26 -5.38
C ILE A 298 21.80 5.09 -4.45
N GLN A 299 22.28 4.48 -3.37
CA GLN A 299 23.16 5.14 -2.42
C GLN A 299 24.54 5.44 -3.02
N LEU A 300 25.11 4.53 -3.82
CA LEU A 300 26.37 4.73 -4.54
C LEU A 300 26.27 5.86 -5.59
N ASP A 301 25.09 6.08 -6.16
CA ASP A 301 24.81 7.23 -7.03
C ASP A 301 24.67 8.56 -6.25
N ASN A 302 24.83 8.54 -4.92
CA ASN A 302 24.58 9.65 -3.99
C ASN A 302 23.12 10.10 -3.91
N TRP A 303 22.18 9.19 -4.15
CA TRP A 303 20.75 9.43 -4.05
C TRP A 303 20.21 8.82 -2.76
N GLN A 304 18.96 9.12 -2.42
CA GLN A 304 18.32 8.62 -1.20
C GLN A 304 17.16 7.69 -1.54
N LEU A 305 17.10 6.54 -0.86
CA LEU A 305 15.96 5.62 -0.93
C LEU A 305 15.28 5.55 0.43
N PHE A 306 14.02 5.96 0.54
CA PHE A 306 13.20 5.81 1.74
C PHE A 306 12.20 4.66 1.56
N PRO A 307 12.46 3.46 2.11
CA PRO A 307 11.49 2.37 2.11
C PRO A 307 10.42 2.59 3.18
N VAL A 308 9.16 2.65 2.78
CA VAL A 308 8.00 2.87 3.65
C VAL A 308 7.13 1.62 3.62
N GLY A 309 7.00 0.99 4.78
CA GLY A 309 6.21 -0.23 4.97
C GLY A 309 4.70 0.01 4.89
N VAL A 310 4.00 -0.82 4.12
CA VAL A 310 2.52 -0.82 4.03
C VAL A 310 1.94 -2.23 4.16
N GLY A 311 0.79 -2.34 4.80
CA GLY A 311 0.11 -3.62 5.00
C GLY A 311 0.43 -4.27 6.34
N LEU A 312 -0.53 -5.02 6.87
CA LEU A 312 -0.41 -5.70 8.17
C LEU A 312 0.74 -6.71 8.19
N GLY A 313 1.06 -7.29 7.03
CA GLY A 313 2.11 -8.29 6.86
C GLY A 313 3.46 -7.71 6.44
N THR A 314 3.72 -6.43 6.68
CA THR A 314 4.98 -5.81 6.26
C THR A 314 6.18 -6.56 6.85
N ASP A 315 7.13 -6.96 6.00
CA ASP A 315 8.43 -7.50 6.40
C ASP A 315 9.38 -6.35 6.77
N TYR A 316 9.31 -5.92 8.02
CA TYR A 316 10.12 -4.80 8.50
C TYR A 316 11.61 -5.12 8.62
N ASP A 317 12.02 -6.40 8.73
CA ASP A 317 13.45 -6.76 8.67
C ASP A 317 14.02 -6.41 7.30
N PHE A 318 13.30 -6.80 6.24
CA PHE A 318 13.69 -6.42 4.88
C PHE A 318 13.69 -4.90 4.67
N MET A 319 12.65 -4.20 5.14
CA MET A 319 12.56 -2.75 4.99
C MET A 319 13.71 -2.03 5.73
N ASP A 320 14.13 -2.54 6.88
CA ASP A 320 15.26 -2.00 7.65
C ASP A 320 16.60 -2.21 6.95
N ARG A 321 16.83 -3.42 6.41
CA ARG A 321 18.00 -3.71 5.56
C ARG A 321 18.06 -2.74 4.38
N MET A 322 16.93 -2.52 3.72
CA MET A 322 16.85 -1.59 2.60
C MET A 322 17.13 -0.15 3.01
N ALA A 323 16.64 0.30 4.16
CA ALA A 323 16.89 1.65 4.67
C ALA A 323 18.37 1.85 5.03
N ARG A 324 19.03 0.82 5.59
CA ARG A 324 20.48 0.86 5.89
C ARG A 324 21.30 0.88 4.60
N MET A 325 20.97 0.04 3.63
CA MET A 325 21.64 0.06 2.31
C MET A 325 21.40 1.36 1.54
N GLY A 326 20.22 1.96 1.67
CA GLY A 326 19.87 3.25 1.08
C GLY A 326 20.37 4.48 1.86
N ALA A 327 21.08 4.29 2.99
CA ALA A 327 21.54 5.33 3.90
C ALA A 327 20.44 6.29 4.43
N THR A 328 19.21 5.79 4.59
CA THR A 328 18.06 6.55 5.11
C THR A 328 17.47 5.99 6.40
N ALA A 329 18.06 4.91 6.93
CA ALA A 329 17.70 4.39 8.24
C ALA A 329 17.85 5.48 9.34
N ASN A 330 16.99 5.41 10.35
CA ASN A 330 17.14 6.21 11.56
C ASN A 330 18.32 5.71 12.42
N ASP A 331 18.53 6.34 13.57
CA ASP A 331 19.64 6.01 14.48
C ASP A 331 19.56 4.56 15.02
N ASP A 332 18.37 3.95 15.00
CA ASP A 332 18.14 2.54 15.38
C ASP A 332 18.31 1.57 14.18
N GLY A 333 18.72 2.06 13.02
CA GLY A 333 18.86 1.25 11.80
C GLY A 333 17.54 0.88 11.14
N GLN A 334 16.47 1.64 11.39
CA GLN A 334 15.09 1.31 11.00
C GLN A 334 14.55 2.18 9.87
N SER A 335 13.67 1.59 9.06
CA SER A 335 12.85 2.28 8.07
C SER A 335 11.66 3.00 8.72
N PRO A 336 11.05 3.99 8.04
CA PRO A 336 9.74 4.50 8.42
C PRO A 336 8.70 3.38 8.58
N ARG A 337 7.99 3.41 9.71
CA ARG A 337 6.98 2.40 10.08
C ARG A 337 5.58 2.87 9.72
N GLY A 338 4.92 2.16 8.82
CA GLY A 338 3.47 2.28 8.61
C GLY A 338 2.67 1.81 9.83
N SER A 339 1.35 1.65 9.67
CA SER A 339 0.49 1.04 10.70
C SER A 339 0.15 -0.42 10.35
N GLY A 340 -0.13 -1.25 11.35
CA GLY A 340 -0.80 -2.53 11.11
C GLY A 340 -2.32 -2.37 10.93
N ASN A 341 -2.87 -1.20 11.27
CA ASN A 341 -4.29 -0.91 11.28
C ASN A 341 -4.71 -0.15 10.01
N PRO A 342 -5.58 -0.74 9.16
CA PRO A 342 -6.08 -0.06 7.97
C PRO A 342 -6.72 1.31 8.20
N ALA A 343 -7.29 1.55 9.39
CA ALA A 343 -7.91 2.82 9.73
C ALA A 343 -6.90 3.96 9.92
N GLU A 344 -5.63 3.63 10.23
CA GLU A 344 -4.58 4.62 10.51
C GLU A 344 -3.68 4.89 9.31
N TYR A 345 -3.76 4.07 8.24
CA TYR A 345 -2.81 4.15 7.14
C TYR A 345 -2.70 5.54 6.53
N GLU A 346 -3.81 6.21 6.29
CA GLU A 346 -3.79 7.52 5.63
C GLU A 346 -3.01 8.54 6.47
N GLN A 347 -3.35 8.66 7.76
CA GLN A 347 -2.67 9.58 8.66
C GLN A 347 -1.19 9.21 8.78
N ARG A 348 -0.89 7.93 9.02
CA ARG A 348 0.47 7.47 9.27
C ARG A 348 1.37 7.67 8.06
N LEU A 349 0.89 7.33 6.86
CA LEU A 349 1.65 7.55 5.62
C LEU A 349 1.84 9.04 5.32
N THR A 350 0.82 9.86 5.61
CA THR A 350 0.93 11.33 5.45
C THR A 350 2.03 11.90 6.35
N GLU A 351 2.09 11.48 7.62
CA GLU A 351 3.14 11.88 8.56
C GLU A 351 4.54 11.47 8.08
N ILE A 352 4.70 10.22 7.63
CA ILE A 352 5.98 9.70 7.12
C ILE A 352 6.44 10.51 5.91
N PHE A 353 5.57 10.71 4.92
CA PHE A 353 5.95 11.44 3.71
C PHE A 353 6.29 12.90 4.01
N ARG A 354 5.54 13.55 4.92
CA ARG A 354 5.87 14.90 5.36
C ARG A 354 7.26 14.96 5.99
N GLN A 355 7.58 14.03 6.90
CA GLN A 355 8.90 13.96 7.54
C GLN A 355 10.02 13.77 6.51
N ILE A 356 9.82 12.92 5.50
CA ILE A 356 10.79 12.72 4.41
C ILE A 356 10.98 14.04 3.64
N ILE A 357 9.89 14.67 3.20
CA ILE A 357 9.94 15.89 2.37
C ILE A 357 10.56 17.07 3.13
N GLU A 358 10.27 17.22 4.42
CA GLU A 358 10.73 18.34 5.24
C GLU A 358 12.14 18.14 5.83
N SER A 359 12.71 16.95 5.72
CA SER A 359 14.03 16.64 6.26
C SER A 359 15.13 17.53 5.65
N PRO A 360 16.10 18.03 6.45
CA PRO A 360 17.25 18.79 5.95
C PRO A 360 18.08 18.02 4.91
N ARG A 361 18.04 16.69 4.96
CA ARG A 361 18.71 15.79 4.00
C ARG A 361 18.09 15.86 2.60
N VAL A 362 16.91 16.48 2.46
CA VAL A 362 16.03 16.51 1.28
C VAL A 362 15.90 17.94 0.73
N ARG A 363 16.97 18.75 0.73
CA ARG A 363 16.94 20.04 0.00
C ARG A 363 16.89 19.78 -1.51
N LEU A 364 15.69 19.73 -2.09
CA LEU A 364 15.47 19.23 -3.45
C LEU A 364 15.95 20.15 -4.58
N VAL A 365 16.21 21.45 -4.32
CA VAL A 365 17.01 22.37 -5.15
C VAL A 365 17.59 23.46 -4.21
N GLN A 366 18.82 23.95 -4.45
CA GLN A 366 19.38 25.12 -3.75
C GLN A 366 19.08 26.41 -4.51
#